data_AF-A0A1V0GXU4-F1
#
_entry.id   AF-A0A1V0GXU4-F1
#
_cell.length_a   1.000
_cell.length_b   1.000
_cell.length_c   1.000
_cell.angle_alpha   90.00
_cell.angle_beta   90.00
_cell.angle_gamma   90.00
#
_symmetry.space_group_name_H-M   'P 1'
#
loop_
_entity.id
_entity.type
_entity.pdbx_description
1 polymer ?
#
loop_
_entity_poly.entity_id
_entity_poly.type
_entity_poly.pdbx_seq_one_letter_code
_entity_poly.pdbx_strand_id
1 'polypeptide(L)'
;MTVTLPYPPSSLSPNSRGHWSIKAKAAAKARRDASIICQASGIRALGWPAMHVSIEFRAPDRRHRDLDNQLASAKSALDGLADASGVDDSRWSITITRGAPVKGGAVIINISEATE
;
A
#
# COMPACT_ATOMS: atom_id res chain seq x y z
N MET A 1 7.86 10.00 7.59
CA MET A 1 7.22 9.01 8.50
C MET A 1 7.25 7.65 7.82
N THR A 2 7.32 6.55 8.58
CA THR A 2 7.44 5.20 8.02
C THR A 2 6.39 4.27 8.62
N VAL A 3 5.75 3.46 7.79
CA VAL A 3 4.79 2.44 8.19
C VAL A 3 5.04 1.14 7.42
N THR A 4 4.84 0.00 8.07
CA THR A 4 4.90 -1.31 7.42
C THR A 4 3.49 -1.87 7.29
N LEU A 5 3.08 -2.17 6.07
CA LEU A 5 1.80 -2.79 5.76
C LEU A 5 1.98 -4.26 5.37
N PRO A 6 0.96 -5.11 5.58
CA PRO A 6 0.97 -6.49 5.09
C PRO A 6 1.12 -6.54 3.57
N TYR A 7 1.84 -7.54 3.07
CA TYR A 7 1.92 -7.78 1.63
C TYR A 7 0.54 -8.16 1.06
N PRO A 8 0.14 -7.63 -0.11
CA PRO A 8 -1.20 -7.88 -0.63
C PRO A 8 -1.40 -9.38 -0.94
N PRO A 9 -2.56 -9.96 -0.58
CA PRO A 9 -2.86 -11.35 -0.89
C PRO A 9 -2.98 -11.55 -2.41
N SER A 10 -2.68 -12.77 -2.87
CA SER A 10 -2.71 -13.12 -4.31
C SER A 10 -4.08 -12.89 -4.97
N SER A 11 -5.17 -12.91 -4.20
CA SER A 11 -6.52 -12.61 -4.67
C SER A 11 -6.70 -11.17 -5.15
N LEU A 12 -5.86 -10.24 -4.69
CA LEU A 12 -5.85 -8.85 -5.14
C LEU A 12 -5.02 -8.62 -6.40
N SER A 13 -4.29 -9.64 -6.86
CA SER A 13 -3.58 -9.57 -8.13
C SER A 13 -4.53 -9.16 -9.26
N PRO A 14 -4.15 -8.22 -10.15
CA PRO A 14 -4.95 -7.89 -11.32
C PRO A 14 -5.15 -9.11 -12.23
N ASN A 15 -4.18 -10.02 -12.24
CA ASN A 15 -4.21 -11.27 -13.01
C ASN A 15 -4.94 -12.42 -12.29
N SER A 16 -5.51 -12.18 -11.11
CA SER A 16 -6.31 -13.17 -10.40
C SER A 16 -7.62 -13.43 -11.14
N ARG A 17 -7.90 -14.70 -11.43
CA ARG A 17 -9.17 -15.16 -12.02
C ARG A 17 -10.18 -15.64 -10.97
N GLY A 18 -9.97 -15.28 -9.70
CA GLY A 18 -10.87 -15.65 -8.60
C GLY A 18 -12.23 -14.96 -8.66
N HIS A 19 -13.19 -15.46 -7.88
CA HIS A 19 -14.54 -14.88 -7.81
C HIS A 19 -14.51 -13.42 -7.30
N TRP A 20 -15.28 -12.54 -7.96
CA TRP A 20 -15.27 -11.09 -7.68
C TRP A 20 -15.56 -10.76 -6.21
N SER A 21 -16.43 -11.54 -5.55
CA SER A 21 -16.79 -11.32 -4.14
C SER A 21 -15.63 -11.60 -3.19
N ILE A 22 -14.72 -12.52 -3.53
CA ILE A 22 -13.51 -12.80 -2.75
C ILE A 22 -12.54 -11.62 -2.88
N LYS A 23 -12.35 -11.12 -4.11
CA LYS A 23 -11.52 -9.93 -4.36
C LYS A 23 -12.06 -8.71 -3.62
N ALA A 24 -13.36 -8.48 -3.66
CA ALA A 24 -14.01 -7.37 -2.96
C ALA A 24 -13.83 -7.45 -1.43
N LYS A 25 -14.03 -8.64 -0.83
CA LYS A 25 -13.79 -8.86 0.61
C LYS A 25 -12.34 -8.64 0.99
N ALA A 26 -11.39 -9.14 0.20
CA ALA A 26 -9.96 -8.94 0.43
C ALA A 26 -9.56 -7.46 0.32
N ALA A 27 -10.12 -6.72 -0.64
CA ALA A 27 -9.84 -5.30 -0.86
C ALA A 27 -10.36 -4.45 0.32
N ALA A 28 -11.60 -4.70 0.75
CA ALA A 28 -12.19 -4.01 1.90
C ALA A 28 -11.40 -4.26 3.18
N LYS A 29 -10.93 -5.50 3.39
CA LYS A 29 -10.06 -5.83 4.53
C LYS A 29 -8.71 -5.11 4.45
N ALA A 30 -8.04 -5.17 3.30
CA ALA A 30 -6.74 -4.53 3.10
C ALA A 30 -6.79 -3.02 3.35
N ARG A 31 -7.83 -2.35 2.85
CA ARG A 31 -8.05 -0.92 3.07
C ARG A 31 -8.25 -0.57 4.55
N ARG A 32 -9.14 -1.31 5.22
CA ARG A 32 -9.43 -1.11 6.65
C ARG A 32 -8.18 -1.33 7.51
N ASP A 33 -7.50 -2.45 7.31
CA ASP A 33 -6.31 -2.80 8.07
C ASP A 33 -5.20 -1.76 7.85
N ALA A 34 -4.97 -1.34 6.60
CA ALA A 34 -3.98 -0.32 6.28
C ALA A 34 -4.27 1.01 6.97
N SER A 35 -5.53 1.46 6.96
CA SER A 35 -5.91 2.71 7.62
C SER A 35 -5.65 2.65 9.14
N ILE A 36 -6.04 1.54 9.79
CA ILE A 36 -5.79 1.32 11.23
C ILE A 36 -4.29 1.33 11.54
N ILE A 37 -3.49 0.60 10.76
CA ILE A 37 -2.03 0.50 10.97
C ILE A 37 -1.36 1.88 10.76
N CYS A 38 -1.78 2.63 9.74
CA CYS A 38 -1.26 3.98 9.48
C CYS A 38 -1.57 4.92 10.64
N GLN A 39 -2.82 4.96 11.11
CA GLN A 39 -3.21 5.79 12.24
C GLN A 39 -2.46 5.41 13.52
N ALA A 40 -2.28 4.11 13.79
CA ALA A 40 -1.51 3.62 14.92
C ALA A 40 -0.01 3.99 14.83
N SER A 41 0.49 4.22 13.62
CA SER A 41 1.87 4.66 13.34
C SER A 41 2.02 6.19 13.33
N GLY A 42 0.98 6.93 13.76
CA GLY A 42 0.97 8.40 13.81
C GLY A 42 0.53 9.08 12.51
N ILE A 43 0.26 8.33 11.44
CA ILE A 43 -0.22 8.87 10.16
C ILE A 43 -1.74 9.08 10.29
N ARG A 44 -2.13 10.25 10.83
CA ARG A 44 -3.53 10.62 11.06
C ARG A 44 -3.75 12.09 10.72
N ALA A 45 -4.54 12.35 9.68
CA ALA A 45 -4.98 13.70 9.28
C ALA A 45 -3.84 14.74 9.32
N LEU A 46 -2.81 14.53 8.50
CA LEU A 46 -1.54 15.25 8.58
C LEU A 46 -1.65 16.74 8.24
N GLY A 47 -2.72 17.15 7.54
CA GLY A 47 -2.90 18.53 7.10
C GLY A 47 -1.95 18.95 5.96
N TRP A 48 -1.19 18.00 5.40
CA TRP A 48 -0.28 18.27 4.29
C TRP A 48 -1.05 18.57 2.99
N PRO A 49 -0.61 19.56 2.19
CA PRO A 49 -1.26 19.88 0.92
C PRO A 49 -1.06 18.77 -0.12
N ALA A 50 0.13 18.17 -0.14
CA ALA A 50 0.55 17.07 -1.00
C ALA A 50 1.58 16.18 -0.27
N MET A 51 1.84 14.97 -0.79
CA MET A 51 2.86 14.10 -0.19
C MET A 51 3.63 13.25 -1.19
N HIS A 52 4.88 12.97 -0.85
CA HIS A 52 5.65 11.93 -1.54
C HIS A 52 5.49 10.59 -0.82
N VAL A 53 5.23 9.54 -1.57
CA VAL A 53 5.03 8.17 -1.08
C VAL A 53 6.06 7.24 -1.74
N SER A 54 7.05 6.84 -0.96
CA SER A 54 8.02 5.82 -1.35
C SER A 54 7.56 4.45 -0.88
N ILE A 55 7.38 3.53 -1.83
CA ILE A 55 6.84 2.19 -1.61
C ILE A 55 7.92 1.16 -1.94
N GLU A 56 8.41 0.46 -0.92
CA GLU A 56 9.33 -0.67 -1.08
C GLU A 56 8.56 -1.99 -0.91
N PHE A 57 8.48 -2.77 -1.99
CA PHE A 57 7.88 -4.10 -1.95
C PHE A 57 8.90 -5.16 -1.53
N ARG A 58 8.66 -5.79 -0.37
CA ARG A 58 9.39 -6.96 0.11
C ARG A 58 8.53 -8.20 -0.05
N ALA A 59 8.71 -8.91 -1.16
CA ALA A 59 7.90 -10.08 -1.50
C ALA A 59 8.03 -11.22 -0.46
N PRO A 60 7.00 -12.08 -0.31
CA PRO A 60 7.05 -13.23 0.60
C PRO A 60 7.98 -14.35 0.13
N ASP A 61 8.34 -14.35 -1.15
CA ASP A 61 9.14 -15.36 -1.82
C ASP A 61 10.04 -14.72 -2.89
N ARG A 62 10.92 -15.52 -3.51
CA ARG A 62 11.84 -15.07 -4.56
C ARG A 62 11.23 -15.15 -5.97
N ARG A 63 9.91 -15.32 -6.10
CA ARG A 63 9.27 -15.40 -7.42
C ARG A 63 9.37 -14.04 -8.10
N HIS A 64 9.64 -14.06 -9.41
CA HIS A 64 9.59 -12.85 -10.19
C HIS A 64 8.16 -12.30 -10.22
N ARG A 65 8.00 -11.01 -9.94
CA ARG A 65 6.74 -10.29 -9.88
C ARG A 65 6.95 -8.92 -10.48
N ASP A 66 6.11 -8.44 -11.36
CA ASP A 66 6.28 -7.10 -11.92
C ASP A 66 5.93 -6.02 -10.89
N LEU A 67 6.54 -4.84 -10.98
CA LEU A 67 6.31 -3.76 -9.99
C LEU A 67 4.92 -3.14 -10.14
N ASP A 68 4.44 -2.99 -11.36
CA ASP A 68 3.08 -2.54 -11.68
C ASP A 68 2.02 -3.52 -11.13
N ASN A 69 2.23 -4.82 -11.27
CA ASN A 69 1.36 -5.85 -10.71
C ASN A 69 1.34 -5.79 -9.17
N GLN A 70 2.49 -5.51 -8.53
CA GLN A 70 2.58 -5.32 -7.09
C GLN A 70 1.85 -4.05 -6.63
N LEU A 71 2.06 -2.94 -7.35
CA LEU A 71 1.37 -1.67 -7.11
C LEU A 71 -0.15 -1.84 -7.23
N ALA A 72 -0.62 -2.46 -8.31
CA ALA A 72 -2.04 -2.73 -8.53
C ALA A 72 -2.63 -3.60 -7.42
N SER A 73 -1.89 -4.61 -6.96
CA SER A 73 -2.32 -5.47 -5.84
C SER A 73 -2.39 -4.72 -4.51
N ALA A 74 -1.52 -3.72 -4.31
CA ALA A 74 -1.46 -2.91 -3.11
C ALA A 74 -2.43 -1.71 -3.11
N LYS A 75 -3.15 -1.45 -4.22
CA LYS A 75 -4.01 -0.26 -4.37
C LYS A 75 -4.95 -0.07 -3.19
N SER A 76 -5.64 -1.13 -2.75
CA SER A 76 -6.56 -1.03 -1.60
C SER A 76 -5.88 -0.64 -0.29
N ALA A 77 -4.63 -1.07 -0.08
CA ALA A 77 -3.87 -0.64 1.10
C ALA A 77 -3.44 0.84 0.99
N LEU A 78 -3.09 1.29 -0.22
CA LEU A 78 -2.80 2.71 -0.49
C LEU A 78 -4.05 3.59 -0.30
N ASP A 79 -5.24 3.13 -0.68
CA ASP A 79 -6.49 3.84 -0.38
C ASP A 79 -6.68 3.99 1.14
N GLY A 80 -6.29 2.97 1.93
CA GLY A 80 -6.32 3.04 3.39
C GLY A 80 -5.30 4.03 3.97
N LEU A 81 -4.13 4.17 3.32
CA LEU A 81 -3.16 5.21 3.65
C LEU A 81 -3.72 6.61 3.36
N ALA A 82 -4.42 6.81 2.24
CA ALA A 82 -5.08 8.08 1.91
C ALA A 82 -6.16 8.43 2.95
N ASP A 83 -6.99 7.45 3.32
CA ASP A 83 -8.00 7.63 4.37
C ASP A 83 -7.38 8.02 5.72
N ALA A 84 -6.22 7.46 6.04
CA ALA A 84 -5.53 7.73 7.31
C ALA A 84 -4.79 9.08 7.29
N SER A 85 -4.04 9.38 6.22
CA SER A 85 -3.27 10.62 6.11
C SER A 85 -4.15 11.84 5.91
N GLY A 86 -5.35 11.67 5.31
CA GLY A 86 -6.21 12.78 4.89
C GLY A 86 -5.72 13.49 3.63
N VAL A 87 -4.74 12.92 2.91
CA VAL A 87 -4.19 13.46 1.67
C VAL A 87 -4.63 12.57 0.51
N ASP A 88 -5.39 13.15 -0.42
CA ASP A 88 -5.90 12.48 -1.62
C ASP A 88 -4.76 11.95 -2.51
N ASP A 89 -4.94 10.75 -3.10
CA ASP A 89 -3.91 10.09 -3.92
C ASP A 89 -3.59 10.81 -5.23
N SER A 90 -4.49 11.68 -5.70
CA SER A 90 -4.23 12.59 -6.82
C SER A 90 -3.13 13.63 -6.53
N ARG A 91 -2.81 13.88 -5.26
CA ARG A 91 -1.77 14.83 -4.81
C ARG A 91 -0.48 14.14 -4.39
N TRP A 92 -0.30 12.89 -4.81
CA TRP A 92 0.88 12.12 -4.46
C TRP A 92 1.92 12.15 -5.58
N SER A 93 3.18 12.19 -5.19
CA SER A 93 4.26 11.64 -6.02
C SER A 93 4.66 10.28 -5.48
N ILE A 94 4.94 9.32 -6.35
CA ILE A 94 5.20 7.94 -5.95
C ILE A 94 6.57 7.49 -6.44
N THR A 95 7.35 6.86 -5.56
CA THR A 95 8.53 6.08 -5.93
C THR A 95 8.31 4.63 -5.54
N ILE A 96 8.64 3.71 -6.45
CA ILE A 96 8.41 2.28 -6.24
C ILE A 96 9.73 1.54 -6.37
N THR A 97 10.07 0.74 -5.37
CA THR A 97 11.30 -0.05 -5.35
C THR A 97 11.04 -1.49 -4.94
N ARG A 98 12.00 -2.37 -5.25
CA ARG A 98 12.03 -3.76 -4.79
C ARG A 98 12.97 -3.84 -3.61
N GLY A 99 12.49 -4.42 -2.53
CA GLY A 99 13.31 -4.78 -1.38
C GLY A 99 13.70 -6.26 -1.37
N ALA A 100 14.55 -6.64 -0.42
CA ALA A 100 14.85 -8.04 -0.17
C ALA A 100 13.58 -8.80 0.31
N PRO A 101 13.32 -10.03 -0.17
CA PRO A 101 12.19 -10.83 0.29
C PRO A 101 12.23 -11.09 1.79
N VAL A 102 11.05 -11.08 2.43
CA VAL A 102 10.89 -11.35 3.87
C VAL A 102 9.80 -12.37 4.08
N LYS A 103 9.91 -13.21 5.12
CA LYS A 103 8.89 -14.23 5.41
C LYS A 103 7.52 -13.57 5.63
N GLY A 104 6.52 -14.00 4.88
CA GLY A 104 5.15 -13.42 4.92
C GLY A 104 4.97 -12.16 4.06
N GLY A 105 6.07 -11.55 3.60
CA GLY A 105 6.08 -10.34 2.79
C GLY A 105 5.71 -9.08 3.58
N ALA A 106 6.14 -7.93 3.08
CA ALA A 106 5.79 -6.62 3.62
C ALA A 106 5.78 -5.55 2.52
N VAL A 107 5.01 -4.50 2.74
CA VAL A 107 5.09 -3.25 1.97
C VAL A 107 5.55 -2.18 2.93
N ILE A 108 6.76 -1.66 2.73
CA ILE A 108 7.29 -0.57 3.55
C ILE A 108 6.96 0.73 2.83
N ILE A 109 6.28 1.62 3.55
CA ILE A 109 5.88 2.92 3.03
C ILE A 109 6.58 4.00 3.83
N ASN A 110 7.31 4.85 3.12
CA ASN A 110 7.85 6.09 3.66
C ASN A 110 7.09 7.25 3.03
N ILE A 111 6.54 8.12 3.88
CA ILE A 111 5.85 9.34 3.45
C ILE A 111 6.59 10.59 3.93
N SER A 112 6.56 11.64 3.11
CA SER A 112 7.03 12.98 3.46
C SER A 112 6.09 14.03 2.87
N GLU A 113 5.99 15.17 3.54
CA GLU A 113 5.29 16.33 2.99
C GLU A 113 5.95 16.74 1.66
N ALA A 114 5.12 17.09 0.68
CA ALA A 114 5.55 17.69 -0.56
C ALA A 114 4.88 19.07 -0.68
N THR A 115 5.63 20.04 -1.19
CA THR A 115 5.08 21.30 -1.69
C THR A 115 4.74 21.11 -3.16
N GLU A 116 3.55 21.55 -3.57
CA GLU A 116 3.12 21.61 -4.98
C GLU A 116 4.15 22.35 -5.86
#